data_AF-A0A661JJU0-F1
#
_entry.id   AF-A0A661JJU0-F1
#
_cell.length_a   1.000
_cell.length_b   1.000
_cell.length_c   1.000
_cell.angle_alpha   90.00
_cell.angle_beta   90.00
_cell.angle_gamma   90.00
#
_symmetry.space_group_name_H-M   'P 1'
#
loop_
_entity.id
_entity.type
_entity.pdbx_description
1 polymer ?
#
loop_
_entity_poly.entity_id
_entity_poly.type
_entity_poly.pdbx_seq_one_letter_code
_entity_poly.pdbx_strand_id
1 'polypeptide(L)' 'MITLVKLKINRCLSCGRCHTKQHPLQCVYDGKDDVRAVFKKMAEADLIIYATPVYVFGMSGLLKIFLERMYATR' A
#
# COMPACT_ATOMS: atom_id res chain seq x y z
N MET A 1 -9.14 -11.72 5.27
CA MET A 1 -8.64 -10.88 6.37
C MET A 1 -7.13 -10.69 6.23
N ILE A 2 -6.64 -9.46 6.21
CA ILE A 2 -5.20 -9.12 6.12
C ILE A 2 -4.84 -8.25 7.33
N THR A 3 -3.77 -8.60 8.04
CA THR A 3 -3.32 -7.86 9.22
C THR A 3 -2.02 -7.11 8.89
N LEU A 4 -2.09 -5.77 8.82
CA LEU A 4 -0.98 -4.94 8.32
C LEU A 4 0.31 -5.06 9.16
N VAL A 5 0.21 -5.25 10.48
CA VAL A 5 1.40 -5.38 11.35
C VAL A 5 2.23 -6.64 11.07
N LYS A 6 1.65 -7.65 10.40
CA LYS A 6 2.35 -8.89 10.02
C LYS A 6 3.07 -8.80 8.68
N LEU A 7 2.94 -7.68 7.97
CA LEU A 7 3.47 -7.49 6.64
C LEU A 7 4.57 -6.43 6.66
N LYS A 8 5.61 -6.63 5.85
CA LYS A 8 6.62 -5.62 5.61
C LYS A 8 6.12 -4.69 4.50
N ILE A 9 5.67 -3.51 4.88
CA ILE A 9 5.24 -2.46 3.95
C ILE A 9 6.16 -1.25 4.16
N ASN A 10 7.01 -0.97 3.18
CA ASN A 10 7.88 0.19 3.24
C ASN A 10 7.08 1.47 3.00
N ARG A 11 7.44 2.57 3.68
CA ARG A 11 6.84 3.89 3.43
C ARG A 11 7.11 4.37 2.00
N CYS A 12 6.18 5.14 1.44
CA CYS A 12 6.42 5.76 0.14
C CYS A 12 7.60 6.76 0.22
N LEU A 13 8.50 6.75 -0.77
CA LEU A 13 9.63 7.70 -0.84
C LEU A 13 9.31 8.97 -1.62
N SER A 14 8.11 9.10 -2.17
CA SER A 14 7.74 10.18 -3.10
C SER A 14 8.70 10.35 -4.30
N CYS A 15 9.34 9.26 -4.73
CA CYS A 15 10.35 9.30 -5.81
C CYS A 15 9.77 9.50 -7.22
N GLY A 16 8.45 9.41 -7.41
CA GLY A 16 7.78 9.58 -8.71
C GLY A 16 8.01 8.48 -9.75
N ARG A 17 8.90 7.50 -9.50
CA ARG A 17 9.27 6.46 -10.47
C ARG A 17 8.08 5.70 -11.07
N CYS A 18 7.06 5.41 -10.26
CA CYS A 18 5.87 4.67 -10.69
C CYS A 18 5.01 5.40 -11.73
N HIS A 19 5.24 6.70 -11.98
CA HIS A 19 4.57 7.47 -13.03
C HIS A 19 5.51 7.83 -14.19
N THR A 20 6.71 7.26 -14.22
CA THR A 20 7.64 7.43 -15.34
C THR A 20 7.29 6.49 -16.48
N LYS A 21 7.57 6.90 -17.73
CA LYS A 21 7.33 6.08 -18.92
C LYS A 21 8.12 4.76 -18.89
N GLN A 22 9.28 4.75 -18.23
CA GLN A 22 10.17 3.59 -18.14
C GLN A 22 9.68 2.54 -17.13
N HIS A 23 8.89 2.95 -16.12
CA HIS A 23 8.44 2.08 -15.02
C HIS A 23 6.97 2.37 -14.67
N PRO A 24 6.03 2.18 -15.63
CA PRO A 24 4.64 2.49 -15.41
C PRO A 24 4.07 1.59 -14.31
N LEU A 25 3.50 2.19 -13.26
CA LEU A 25 2.86 1.51 -12.13
C LEU A 25 3.81 0.58 -11.34
N GLN A 26 5.12 0.74 -11.51
CA GLN A 26 6.12 -0.06 -10.83
C GLN A 26 6.84 0.77 -9.78
N CYS A 27 6.71 0.35 -8.52
CA CYS A 27 7.41 1.00 -7.42
C CYS A 27 8.84 0.47 -7.26
N VAL A 28 9.74 1.29 -6.71
CA VAL A 28 11.12 0.91 -6.32
C VAL A 28 11.19 -0.26 -5.32
N TYR A 29 10.09 -0.51 -4.59
CA TYR A 29 9.94 -1.60 -3.64
C TYR A 29 9.21 -2.82 -4.21
N ASP A 30 8.88 -2.84 -5.51
CA ASP A 30 8.31 -4.06 -6.11
C ASP A 30 9.29 -5.23 -5.96
N GLY A 31 8.79 -6.37 -5.46
CA GLY A 31 9.59 -7.52 -5.07
C GLY A 31 10.44 -7.35 -3.80
N LYS A 32 10.33 -6.24 -3.08
CA LYS A 32 11.07 -5.94 -1.84
C LYS A 32 10.17 -5.71 -0.61
N ASP A 33 8.87 -5.66 -0.82
CA ASP A 33 7.83 -5.52 0.20
C ASP A 33 6.64 -6.44 -0.10
N ASP A 34 5.76 -6.61 0.89
CA ASP A 34 4.61 -7.52 0.79
C ASP A 34 3.36 -6.86 0.17
N VAL A 35 3.47 -5.59 -0.28
CA VAL A 35 2.29 -4.79 -0.66
C VAL A 35 1.59 -5.35 -1.90
N ARG A 36 2.37 -5.96 -2.80
CA ARG A 36 1.85 -6.53 -4.05
C ARG A 36 0.84 -7.65 -3.80
N ALA A 37 1.09 -8.49 -2.80
CA ALA A 37 0.17 -9.56 -2.44
C ALA A 37 -1.15 -9.01 -1.88
N VAL A 38 -1.09 -7.88 -1.17
CA VAL A 38 -2.28 -7.17 -0.67
C VAL A 38 -3.06 -6.59 -1.84
N PHE A 39 -2.42 -5.85 -2.75
CA PHE A 39 -3.09 -5.27 -3.92
C PHE A 39 -3.74 -6.30 -4.82
N LYS A 40 -3.10 -7.47 -5.03
CA LYS A 40 -3.73 -8.57 -5.77
C LYS A 40 -5.04 -9.02 -5.13
N LYS A 41 -5.03 -9.25 -3.81
CA LYS A 41 -6.24 -9.64 -3.07
C LYS A 41 -7.31 -8.55 -3.08
N MET A 42 -6.92 -7.28 -3.14
CA MET A 42 -7.87 -6.17 -3.25
C MET A 42 -8.50 -6.07 -4.63
N ALA A 43 -7.73 -6.31 -5.69
CA ALA A 43 -8.25 -6.32 -7.05
C ALA A 43 -9.26 -7.45 -7.29
N GLU A 44 -9.11 -8.57 -6.57
CA GLU A 44 -10.02 -9.71 -6.60
C GLU A 44 -11.23 -9.57 -5.66
N ALA A 45 -11.28 -8.53 -4.82
CA ALA A 45 -12.33 -8.37 -3.81
C ALA A 45 -13.50 -7.51 -4.31
N ASP A 46 -14.73 -7.97 -4.09
CA ASP A 46 -15.94 -7.17 -4.35
C ASP A 46 -16.13 -6.03 -3.34
N LEU A 47 -15.62 -6.22 -2.11
CA LEU A 47 -15.72 -5.26 -1.01
C LEU A 47 -14.44 -5.23 -0.18
N ILE A 48 -13.99 -4.03 0.16
CA ILE A 48 -12.83 -3.79 1.01
C ILE A 48 -13.28 -3.03 2.26
N ILE A 49 -12.96 -3.58 3.43
CA ILE A 49 -13.23 -2.96 4.74
C ILE A 49 -11.90 -2.65 5.42
N TYR A 50 -11.70 -1.37 5.77
CA TYR A 50 -10.55 -0.93 6.56
C TYR A 50 -10.94 -0.83 8.04
N ALA A 51 -10.32 -1.65 8.87
CA ALA A 51 -10.43 -1.57 10.32
C ALA A 51 -9.11 -1.07 10.91
N THR A 52 -9.12 0.09 11.58
CA THR A 52 -7.95 0.67 12.24
C THR A 52 -8.38 1.27 13.57
N PRO A 53 -7.54 1.20 14.63
CA PRO A 53 -7.74 2.02 15.81
C PRO A 53 -7.61 3.51 15.45
N VAL A 54 -8.29 4.36 16.23
CA VAL A 54 -8.17 5.81 16.13
C VAL A 54 -6.98 6.26 16.98
N TYR A 55 -5.99 6.89 16.35
CA TYR A 55 -4.83 7.48 17.02
C TYR A 55 -4.77 8.98 16.71
N VAL A 56 -4.80 9.81 17.75
CA VAL A 56 -4.76 11.28 17.65
C VAL A 56 -5.76 11.81 16.61
N PHE A 57 -7.03 11.40 16.74
CA PHE A 57 -8.12 11.76 15.82
C PHE A 57 -7.93 11.31 14.35
N GLY A 58 -6.98 10.42 14.08
CA GLY A 58 -6.70 9.89 12.75
C GLY A 58 -6.60 8.36 12.71
N MET A 59 -6.31 7.85 11.52
CA MET A 59 -5.99 6.44 11.32
C MET A 59 -4.61 6.09 11.89
N SER A 60 -4.34 4.79 12.05
CA SER A 60 -3.00 4.33 12.41
C SER A 60 -1.96 4.68 11.32
N GLY A 61 -0.73 4.96 11.74
CA GLY A 61 0.38 5.22 10.81
C GLY A 61 0.65 4.05 9.85
N LEU A 62 0.38 2.81 10.30
CA LEU A 62 0.46 1.62 9.44
C LEU A 62 -0.54 1.67 8.29
N LEU A 63 -1.80 2.03 8.57
CA LEU A 63 -2.81 2.17 7.52
C LEU A 63 -2.45 3.33 6.58
N LYS A 64 -1.97 4.46 7.12
CA LYS A 64 -1.53 5.59 6.29
C LYS A 64 -0.41 5.22 5.35
N ILE A 65 0.63 4.54 5.84
CA ILE A 65 1.74 4.02 5.04
C ILE A 65 1.20 3.14 3.92
N PHE A 66 0.31 2.20 4.23
CA PHE A 66 -0.31 1.32 3.24
C PHE A 66 -1.08 2.11 2.16
N LEU A 67 -1.93 3.06 2.55
CA LEU A 67 -2.71 3.87 1.60
C LEU A 67 -1.82 4.71 0.68
N GLU A 68 -0.71 5.25 1.17
CA GLU A 68 0.24 5.99 0.32
C GLU A 68 0.88 5.11 -0.76
N ARG A 69 0.97 3.80 -0.55
CA ARG A 69 1.48 2.86 -1.57
C ARG A 69 0.51 2.72 -2.74
N MET A 70 -0.78 3.00 -2.54
CA MET A 70 -1.78 2.92 -3.59
C MET A 70 -1.55 3.91 -4.72
N TYR A 71 -0.73 4.94 -4.49
CA TYR A 71 -0.32 5.87 -5.54
C TYR A 71 0.38 5.18 -6.72
N ALA A 72 1.04 4.03 -6.47
CA ALA A 72 1.68 3.25 -7.52
C ALA A 72 0.71 2.33 -8.30
N THR A 73 -0.51 2.11 -7.82
CA THR A 73 -1.56 1.33 -8.47
C THR A 73 -2.50 2.26 -9.24
N ARG A 74 -2.87 1.87 -10.46
CA ARG A 74 -3.86 2.59 -11.25
C ARG A 74 -5.27 2.12 -10.92
#